data_AF-A0A6N6KU66-F1
#
_entry.id   AF-A0A6N6KU66-F1
#
_cell.length_a   1.000
_cell.length_b   1.000
_cell.length_c   1.000
_cell.angle_alpha   90.00
_cell.angle_beta   90.00
_cell.angle_gamma   90.00
#
_symmetry.space_group_name_H-M   'P 1'
#
loop_
_entity.id
_entity.type
_entity.pdbx_description
1 polymer ?
#
loop_
_entity_poly.entity_id
_entity_poly.type
_entity_poly.pdbx_seq_one_letter_code
_entity_poly.pdbx_strand_id
1 'polypeptide(L)'
;MRDYEIELEIFEGNGGQARSDGTRPDFAKEGICAWMYKSYQVGDKFRYPEDLGEMCPWLVDSLTGVIHALEHGGTLPWKYQGTPYEKVIDPDGLTTEFVRCLDPTESGIVIKVTRTALPE
;
A
#
# COMPACT_ATOMS: atom_id res chain seq x y z
N MET A 1 0.06 -24.41 9.91
CA MET A 1 -0.19 -22.96 9.83
C MET A 1 -1.13 -22.77 8.67
N ARG A 2 -2.12 -21.89 8.80
CA ARG A 2 -2.97 -21.54 7.67
C ARG A 2 -2.12 -20.73 6.69
N ASP A 3 -2.20 -21.02 5.40
CA ASP A 3 -1.51 -20.23 4.39
C ASP A 3 -2.34 -18.98 4.08
N TYR A 4 -1.65 -17.89 3.75
CA TYR A 4 -2.26 -16.60 3.48
C TYR A 4 -1.73 -16.03 2.17
N GLU A 5 -2.61 -15.35 1.44
CA GLU A 5 -2.26 -14.46 0.33
C GLU A 5 -2.30 -13.02 0.82
N ILE A 6 -1.36 -12.18 0.37
CA ILE A 6 -1.30 -10.75 0.68
C ILE A 6 -1.35 -9.95 -0.62
N GLU A 7 -2.33 -9.04 -0.70
CA GLU A 7 -2.48 -8.05 -1.75
C GLU A 7 -2.13 -6.66 -1.19
N LEU A 8 -1.40 -5.86 -1.97
CA LEU A 8 -1.00 -4.50 -1.66
C LEU A 8 -1.65 -3.55 -2.67
N GLU A 9 -2.55 -2.69 -2.22
CA GLU A 9 -3.29 -1.73 -3.07
C GLU A 9 -2.82 -0.30 -2.77
N ILE A 10 -2.56 0.50 -3.80
CA ILE A 10 -2.37 1.94 -3.65
C ILE A 10 -3.71 2.59 -3.31
N PHE A 11 -3.98 2.78 -2.02
CA PHE A 11 -5.27 3.26 -1.53
C PHE A 11 -5.42 4.78 -1.64
N GLU A 12 -4.34 5.51 -1.35
CA GLU A 12 -4.30 6.97 -1.41
C GLU A 12 -2.93 7.40 -1.92
N GLY A 13 -2.88 8.54 -2.60
CA GLY A 13 -1.63 9.13 -3.01
C GLY A 13 -1.71 9.97 -4.27
N ASN A 14 -0.79 10.89 -4.43
CA ASN A 14 -0.66 11.70 -5.63
C ASN A 14 0.47 11.17 -6.53
N GLY A 15 0.09 10.41 -7.55
CA GLY A 15 1.00 9.98 -8.62
C GLY A 15 1.24 11.05 -9.69
N GLY A 16 0.51 12.17 -9.66
CA GLY A 16 0.53 13.18 -10.71
C GLY A 16 0.04 12.65 -12.07
N GLN A 17 0.05 13.53 -13.08
CA GLN A 17 -0.35 13.19 -14.44
C GLN A 17 0.72 13.58 -15.46
N ALA A 18 0.82 12.81 -16.54
CA ALA A 18 1.67 13.16 -17.66
C ALA A 18 1.21 14.50 -18.25
N ARG A 19 2.13 15.46 -18.38
CA ARG A 19 1.82 16.76 -18.99
C ARG A 19 1.94 16.65 -20.51
N SER A 20 0.95 17.21 -21.21
CA SER A 20 0.88 17.19 -22.68
C SER A 20 1.99 18.02 -23.34
N ASP A 21 2.55 18.99 -22.63
CA ASP A 21 3.66 19.84 -23.08
C ASP A 21 5.04 19.21 -22.90
N GLY A 22 5.12 17.99 -22.35
CA GLY A 22 6.37 17.26 -22.12
C GLY A 22 7.18 17.76 -20.93
N THR A 23 6.70 18.76 -20.18
CA THR A 23 7.41 19.25 -19.00
C THR A 23 7.35 18.25 -17.84
N ARG A 24 8.40 18.22 -17.02
CA ARG A 24 8.45 17.40 -15.81
C ARG A 24 7.94 18.24 -14.62
N PRO A 25 7.05 17.71 -13.77
CA PRO A 25 6.64 18.41 -12.56
C PRO A 25 7.78 18.55 -11.56
N ASP A 26 7.69 19.55 -10.70
CA ASP A 26 8.49 19.65 -9.48
C ASP A 26 7.83 18.77 -8.42
N PHE A 27 8.30 17.52 -8.30
CA PHE A 27 7.67 16.51 -7.44
C PHE A 27 7.50 16.95 -5.99
N ALA A 28 8.48 17.67 -5.44
CA ALA A 28 8.42 18.09 -4.04
C ALA A 28 7.40 19.22 -3.84
N LYS A 29 7.40 20.23 -4.72
CA LYS A 29 6.45 21.35 -4.61
C LYS A 29 5.02 20.96 -4.92
N GLU A 30 4.85 20.01 -5.84
CA GLU A 30 3.53 19.55 -6.29
C GLU A 30 3.04 18.34 -5.49
N GLY A 31 3.83 17.83 -4.54
CA GLY A 31 3.49 16.67 -3.73
C GLY A 31 3.21 15.44 -4.58
N ILE A 32 4.06 15.14 -5.56
CA ILE A 32 3.88 14.01 -6.49
C ILE A 32 4.90 12.92 -6.15
N CYS A 33 4.45 11.69 -5.98
CA CYS A 33 5.33 10.54 -5.82
C CYS A 33 6.03 10.22 -7.14
N ALA A 34 7.37 10.30 -7.13
CA ALA A 34 8.17 10.05 -8.33
C ALA A 34 8.07 8.60 -8.84
N TRP A 35 7.85 7.62 -7.95
CA TRP A 35 7.66 6.22 -8.34
C TRP A 35 6.33 5.98 -9.06
N MET A 36 5.26 6.63 -8.59
CA MET A 36 3.95 6.54 -9.23
C MET A 36 3.87 7.31 -10.54
N TYR A 37 4.61 8.42 -10.68
CA TYR A 37 4.51 9.28 -11.86
C TYR A 37 4.72 8.53 -13.17
N LYS A 38 3.65 8.46 -13.98
CA LYS A 38 3.52 7.74 -15.27
C LYS A 38 3.52 6.21 -15.19
N SER A 39 3.70 5.61 -14.01
CA SER A 39 3.82 4.16 -13.86
C SER A 39 2.64 3.56 -13.12
N TYR A 40 2.20 4.20 -12.03
CA TYR A 40 1.18 3.66 -11.13
C TYR A 40 0.22 4.75 -10.65
N GLN A 41 -0.99 4.37 -10.28
CA GLN A 41 -2.06 5.24 -9.82
C GLN A 41 -2.80 4.61 -8.64
N VAL A 42 -3.62 5.41 -7.96
CA VAL A 42 -4.52 4.92 -6.92
C VAL A 42 -5.42 3.82 -7.50
N GLY A 43 -5.54 2.71 -6.79
CA GLY A 43 -6.25 1.50 -7.18
C GLY A 43 -5.38 0.41 -7.80
N ASP A 44 -4.13 0.70 -8.17
CA ASP A 44 -3.20 -0.34 -8.64
C ASP A 44 -2.84 -1.30 -7.49
N LYS A 45 -2.64 -2.57 -7.85
CA LYS A 45 -2.48 -3.68 -6.91
C LYS A 45 -1.25 -4.51 -7.23
N PHE A 46 -0.63 -5.03 -6.19
CA PHE A 46 0.55 -5.88 -6.23
C PHE A 46 0.34 -7.11 -5.36
N ARG A 47 0.83 -8.26 -5.80
CA ARG A 47 0.84 -9.52 -5.05
C ARG A 47 2.16 -9.64 -4.28
N TYR A 48 2.07 -9.99 -3.00
CA TYR A 48 3.23 -10.33 -2.21
C TYR A 48 3.43 -11.86 -2.19
N PRO A 49 4.66 -12.36 -2.38
CA PRO A 49 5.91 -11.62 -2.62
C PRO A 49 6.23 -11.34 -4.10
N GLU A 50 5.40 -11.78 -5.05
CA GLU A 50 5.75 -11.86 -6.47
C GLU A 50 6.08 -10.51 -7.11
N ASP A 51 5.34 -9.46 -6.75
CA ASP A 51 5.40 -8.15 -7.40
C ASP A 51 6.26 -7.13 -6.63
N LEU A 52 6.95 -7.55 -5.57
CA LEU A 52 7.79 -6.65 -4.75
C LEU A 52 8.86 -5.90 -5.57
N GLY A 53 9.37 -6.52 -6.64
CA GLY A 53 10.36 -5.91 -7.53
C GLY A 53 9.84 -4.70 -8.32
N GLU A 54 8.51 -4.53 -8.39
CA GLU A 54 7.85 -3.44 -9.10
C GLU A 54 7.59 -2.22 -8.18
N MET A 55 7.66 -2.44 -6.87
CA MET A 55 7.37 -1.44 -5.85
C MET A 55 8.58 -0.57 -5.49
N CYS A 56 8.32 0.65 -5.04
CA CYS A 56 9.37 1.54 -4.53
C CYS A 56 10.04 0.93 -3.28
N PRO A 57 11.38 0.87 -3.19
CA PRO A 57 12.07 0.32 -2.02
C PRO A 57 11.67 0.98 -0.70
N TRP A 58 11.47 2.30 -0.67
CA TRP A 58 11.03 3.02 0.54
C TRP A 58 9.62 2.63 0.98
N LEU A 59 8.76 2.33 0.00
CA LEU A 59 7.41 1.86 0.28
C LEU A 59 7.44 0.44 0.83
N VAL A 60 8.25 -0.44 0.23
CA VAL A 60 8.46 -1.81 0.73
C VAL A 60 8.97 -1.79 2.17
N ASP A 61 9.98 -0.97 2.47
CA ASP A 61 10.52 -0.85 3.84
C ASP A 61 9.45 -0.37 4.85
N SER A 62 8.55 0.53 4.42
CA SER A 62 7.43 0.99 5.25
C SER A 62 6.43 -0.14 5.56
N LEU A 63 6.29 -1.11 4.66
CA LEU A 63 5.34 -2.22 4.75
C LEU A 63 5.86 -3.44 5.52
N THR A 64 7.18 -3.66 5.54
CA THR A 64 7.83 -4.91 6.01
C THR A 64 7.29 -5.42 7.35
N GLY A 65 7.20 -4.54 8.37
CA GLY A 65 6.73 -4.95 9.70
C GLY A 65 5.27 -5.41 9.72
N VAL A 66 4.41 -4.79 8.90
CA VAL A 66 2.99 -5.15 8.77
C VAL A 66 2.84 -6.45 8.00
N ILE A 67 3.56 -6.57 6.87
CA ILE A 67 3.55 -7.80 6.05
C ILE A 67 4.00 -9.00 6.89
N HIS A 68 5.12 -8.90 7.61
CA HIS A 68 5.61 -9.98 8.46
C HIS A 68 4.59 -10.39 9.53
N ALA A 69 3.93 -9.43 10.17
CA ALA A 69 2.90 -9.73 11.16
C ALA A 69 1.73 -10.50 10.53
N LEU A 70 1.23 -10.03 9.38
CA LEU A 70 0.08 -10.61 8.70
C LEU A 70 0.37 -11.99 8.10
N GLU A 71 1.54 -12.18 7.49
CA GLU A 71 1.99 -13.44 6.88
C GLU A 71 2.03 -14.59 7.89
N HIS A 72 2.41 -14.29 9.15
CA HIS A 72 2.43 -15.27 10.23
C HIS A 72 1.13 -15.36 11.03
N GLY A 73 0.02 -14.86 10.49
CA GLY A 73 -1.31 -14.92 11.11
C GLY A 73 -1.54 -13.94 12.25
N GLY A 74 -0.59 -13.03 12.51
CA GLY A 74 -0.75 -11.93 13.45
C GLY A 74 -1.82 -10.93 12.98
N THR A 75 -2.31 -10.13 13.92
CA THR A 75 -3.23 -9.01 13.64
C THR A 75 -2.82 -7.80 14.47
N LEU A 76 -3.13 -6.60 13.98
CA LEU A 76 -2.89 -5.36 14.71
C LEU A 76 -4.24 -4.79 15.19
N PRO A 77 -4.47 -4.63 16.50
CA PRO A 77 -5.82 -4.47 17.06
C PRO A 77 -6.47 -3.10 16.82
N TRP A 78 -5.74 -2.12 16.30
CA TRP A 78 -6.24 -0.77 16.08
C TRP A 78 -7.16 -0.72 14.87
N LYS A 79 -8.47 -0.47 15.09
CA LYS A 79 -9.49 -0.55 14.03
C LYS A 79 -9.71 0.74 13.24
N TYR A 80 -9.31 1.90 13.76
CA TYR A 80 -9.56 3.22 13.15
C TYR A 80 -11.04 3.45 12.75
N GLN A 81 -11.97 3.10 13.64
CA GLN A 81 -13.42 3.19 13.39
C GLN A 81 -13.87 4.59 12.99
N GLY A 82 -14.73 4.66 11.96
CA GLY A 82 -15.27 5.92 11.44
C GLY A 82 -14.30 6.73 10.60
N THR A 83 -13.17 6.14 10.18
CA THR A 83 -12.20 6.77 9.27
C THR A 83 -12.15 6.02 7.94
N PRO A 84 -11.58 6.61 6.87
CA PRO A 84 -11.32 5.89 5.61
C PRO A 84 -10.40 4.66 5.77
N TYR A 85 -9.68 4.56 6.88
CA TYR A 85 -8.73 3.49 7.20
C TYR A 85 -9.32 2.45 8.17
N GLU A 86 -10.64 2.40 8.28
CA GLU A 86 -11.30 1.41 9.14
C GLU A 86 -10.97 -0.02 8.70
N LYS A 87 -10.47 -0.83 9.64
CA LYS A 87 -9.94 -2.16 9.35
C LYS A 87 -10.98 -3.25 9.50
N VAL A 88 -10.86 -4.24 8.62
CA VAL A 88 -11.39 -5.58 8.81
C VAL A 88 -10.34 -6.41 9.56
N ILE A 89 -10.73 -7.06 10.66
CA ILE A 89 -9.84 -7.92 11.47
C ILE A 89 -10.45 -9.30 11.63
N ASP A 90 -9.92 -10.22 10.85
CA ASP A 90 -10.16 -11.67 10.87
C ASP A 90 -11.62 -12.20 10.80
N PRO A 91 -12.61 -11.56 10.13
CA PRO A 91 -13.77 -12.32 9.68
C PRO A 91 -13.30 -13.33 8.63
N ASP A 92 -13.50 -14.61 8.92
CA ASP A 92 -13.27 -15.72 7.99
C ASP A 92 -11.82 -15.84 7.44
N GLY A 93 -10.85 -15.18 8.09
CA GLY A 93 -9.45 -15.14 7.68
C GLY A 93 -9.02 -13.87 6.94
N LEU A 94 -9.91 -12.90 6.73
CA LEU A 94 -9.63 -11.63 6.06
C LEU A 94 -9.10 -10.57 7.05
N THR A 95 -7.97 -9.94 6.79
CA THR A 95 -7.49 -8.78 7.56
C THR A 95 -7.01 -7.67 6.63
N THR A 96 -7.33 -6.42 6.95
CA THR A 96 -6.84 -5.24 6.22
C THR A 96 -6.01 -4.35 7.11
N GLU A 97 -4.91 -3.82 6.58
CA GLU A 97 -4.06 -2.82 7.21
C GLU A 97 -3.84 -1.63 6.28
N PHE A 98 -3.50 -0.47 6.86
CA PHE A 98 -3.22 0.74 6.09
C PHE A 98 -1.86 1.31 6.53
N VAL A 99 -0.95 1.48 5.57
CA VAL A 99 0.44 1.87 5.83
C VAL A 99 0.79 3.09 4.99
N ARG A 100 1.26 4.14 5.64
CA ARG A 100 1.74 5.35 4.97
C ARG A 100 3.21 5.17 4.55
N CYS A 101 3.54 5.57 3.33
CA CYS A 101 4.92 5.65 2.85
C CYS A 101 5.73 6.66 3.67
N LEU A 102 7.02 6.36 3.90
CA LEU A 102 7.95 7.27 4.57
C LEU A 102 8.38 8.49 3.74
N ASP A 103 7.90 8.61 2.49
CA ASP A 103 8.14 9.78 1.64
C ASP A 103 7.77 11.07 2.40
N PRO A 104 8.72 11.98 2.63
CA PRO A 104 8.49 13.19 3.44
C PRO A 104 7.73 14.28 2.68
N THR A 105 7.39 14.07 1.41
CA THR A 105 6.61 15.02 0.61
C THR A 105 5.12 14.88 0.86
N GLU A 106 4.34 15.84 0.34
CA GLU A 106 2.88 15.81 0.37
C GLU A 106 2.27 14.79 -0.61
N SER A 107 3.05 13.82 -1.11
CA SER A 107 2.57 12.75 -1.98
C SER A 107 1.53 11.87 -1.29
N GLY A 108 1.59 11.75 0.04
CA GLY A 108 0.52 11.19 0.87
C GLY A 108 0.22 9.72 0.60
N ILE A 109 1.19 8.95 0.09
CA ILE A 109 0.96 7.56 -0.32
C ILE A 109 0.53 6.71 0.89
N VAL A 110 -0.63 6.06 0.76
CA VAL A 110 -1.12 5.04 1.69
C VAL A 110 -1.39 3.75 0.92
N ILE A 111 -0.83 2.66 1.41
CA ILE A 111 -1.09 1.32 0.90
C ILE A 111 -2.08 0.61 1.81
N LYS A 112 -3.12 0.04 1.20
CA LYS A 112 -3.97 -0.93 1.87
C LYS A 112 -3.39 -2.31 1.66
N VAL A 113 -3.07 -2.99 2.75
CA VAL A 113 -2.60 -4.37 2.77
C VAL A 113 -3.79 -5.25 3.09
N THR A 114 -4.11 -6.21 2.23
CA THR A 114 -5.20 -7.16 2.45
C THR A 114 -4.63 -8.56 2.55
N ARG A 115 -4.75 -9.19 3.71
CA ARG A 115 -4.43 -10.60 3.93
C ARG A 115 -5.70 -11.44 3.83
N THR A 116 -5.67 -12.46 2.99
CA THR A 116 -6.75 -13.45 2.86
C THR A 116 -6.23 -14.83 3.19
N ALA A 117 -6.92 -15.55 4.05
CA ALA A 117 -6.54 -16.91 4.38
C ALA A 117 -6.99 -17.89 3.29
N LEU A 118 -6.08 -18.77 2.87
CA LEU A 118 -6.33 -19.73 1.79
C LEU A 118 -7.17 -20.91 2.29
N PRO A 119 -7.88 -21.61 1.38
CA PRO A 119 -8.50 -22.89 1.67
C PRO A 119 -7.45 -23.94 2.09
N GLU A 120 -7.84 -24.85 2.97
CA GLU A 120 -7.03 -26.04 3.31
C GLU A 120 -7.04 -27.09 2.18
#